data_AF-A0A7J3MJ62-F1
#
_entry.id   AF-A0A7J3MJ62-F1
#
_cell.length_a   1.000
_cell.length_b   1.000
_cell.length_c   1.000
_cell.angle_alpha   90.00
_cell.angle_beta   90.00
_cell.angle_gamma   90.00
#
_symmetry.space_group_name_H-M   'P 1'
#
loop_
_entity.id
_entity.type
_entity.pdbx_description
1 polymer ?
#
loop_
_entity_poly.entity_id
_entity_poly.type
_entity_poly.pdbx_seq_one_letter_code
_entity_poly.pdbx_strand_id
1 'polypeptide(L)'
;MFKYSLTLYVILGELVLRFSYDELKSFLTGARKVSILAVGNLLRGDDGVGIVVGNMIRNSAPVDVYICETTPENYLYRIVSGNYTHVIIIDSAMANASPGDVFFIDHNKLVETTISTHGIPLSLIVEFLEMNNIRVLVIGIQPEDTSIREGLSEAVRRAAVNLSQVLIKAFNEVLSKDQISS
;
A
#
# COMPACT_ATOMS: atom_id res chain seq x y z
N MET A 1 23.83 13.77 3.20
CA MET A 1 23.04 14.86 3.82
C MET A 1 21.92 15.23 2.85
N PHE A 2 20.82 14.47 2.86
CA PHE A 2 19.66 14.73 1.99
C PHE A 2 18.60 15.45 2.81
N LYS A 3 18.32 16.71 2.47
CA LYS A 3 17.17 17.47 2.99
C LYS A 3 15.98 17.17 2.08
N TYR A 4 15.11 16.24 2.49
CA TYR A 4 13.77 16.14 1.94
C TYR A 4 12.86 17.06 2.74
N SER A 5 12.20 18.01 2.07
CA SER A 5 11.17 18.85 2.68
C SER A 5 9.84 18.09 2.65
N LEU A 6 9.65 17.14 3.57
CA LEU A 6 8.32 16.55 3.78
C LEU A 6 7.41 17.59 4.44
N THR A 7 6.27 17.87 3.81
CA THR A 7 5.25 18.72 4.43
C THR A 7 4.42 17.85 5.36
N LEU A 8 4.79 17.87 6.63
CA LEU A 8 4.12 17.20 7.74
C LEU A 8 2.84 17.97 8.10
N TYR A 9 1.67 17.33 8.01
CA TYR A 9 0.44 17.89 8.57
C TYR A 9 0.11 17.17 9.88
N VAL A 10 0.02 17.95 10.96
CA VAL A 10 -0.48 17.48 12.25
C VAL A 10 -2.00 17.60 12.21
N ILE A 11 -2.70 16.50 11.96
CA ILE A 11 -4.16 16.44 12.10
C ILE A 11 -4.43 15.62 13.36
N LEU A 12 -4.78 16.31 14.44
CA LEU A 12 -5.24 15.75 15.72
C LEU A 12 -4.47 14.50 16.20
N GLY A 13 -3.17 14.65 16.42
CA GLY A 13 -2.34 13.69 17.17
C GLY A 13 -1.64 12.61 16.35
N GLU A 14 -2.03 12.38 15.10
CA GLU A 14 -1.38 11.39 14.24
C GLU A 14 -0.69 12.04 13.04
N LEU A 15 0.49 11.54 12.71
CA LEU A 15 1.36 12.11 11.70
C LEU A 15 1.25 11.22 10.47
N VAL A 16 0.42 11.63 9.52
CA VAL A 16 0.17 10.87 8.29
C VAL A 16 0.83 11.61 7.14
N LEU A 17 1.62 10.89 6.34
CA LEU A 17 2.27 11.48 5.18
C LEU A 17 1.30 11.44 4.00
N ARG A 18 1.00 12.61 3.44
CA ARG A 18 0.17 12.69 2.23
C ARG A 18 0.85 11.93 1.09
N PHE A 19 0.08 11.14 0.36
CA PHE A 19 0.61 10.44 -0.80
C PHE A 19 1.25 11.41 -1.81
N SER A 20 2.44 11.08 -2.27
CA SER A 20 3.20 11.85 -3.26
C SER A 20 3.82 10.94 -4.31
N TYR A 21 3.73 11.36 -5.58
CA TYR A 21 4.34 10.64 -6.70
C TYR A 21 5.87 10.58 -6.59
N ASP A 22 6.50 11.63 -6.08
CA ASP A 22 7.95 11.69 -5.95
C ASP A 22 8.46 10.76 -4.85
N GLU A 23 7.72 10.66 -3.74
CA GLU A 23 8.02 9.73 -2.65
C GLU A 23 7.84 8.27 -3.10
N LEU A 24 6.77 7.98 -3.85
CA LEU A 24 6.57 6.67 -4.48
C LEU A 24 7.75 6.31 -5.39
N LYS A 25 8.21 7.22 -6.24
CA LYS A 25 9.37 6.98 -7.11
C LYS A 25 10.67 6.81 -6.33
N SER A 26 10.86 7.60 -5.27
CA SER A 26 12.00 7.47 -4.36
C SER A 26 12.01 6.09 -3.67
N PHE A 27 10.84 5.62 -3.23
CA PHE A 27 10.69 4.26 -2.71
C PHE A 27 11.06 3.21 -3.75
N LEU A 28 10.58 3.34 -4.98
CA LEU A 28 10.83 2.37 -6.06
C LEU A 28 12.26 2.42 -6.63
N THR A 29 13.07 3.40 -6.26
CA THR A 29 14.44 3.52 -6.77
C THR A 29 15.28 2.32 -6.31
N GLY A 30 15.90 1.62 -7.27
CA GLY A 30 16.70 0.41 -7.03
C GLY A 30 15.87 -0.87 -6.87
N ALA A 31 14.57 -0.84 -7.18
CA ALA A 31 13.72 -2.01 -7.12
C ALA A 31 14.00 -2.98 -8.27
N ARG A 32 14.46 -4.19 -7.95
CA ARG A 32 14.68 -5.26 -8.94
C ARG A 32 13.44 -6.12 -9.16
N LYS A 33 12.69 -6.36 -8.08
CA LYS A 33 11.44 -7.12 -8.08
C LYS A 33 10.51 -6.57 -7.00
N VAL A 34 9.27 -6.30 -7.39
CA VAL A 34 8.25 -5.66 -6.56
C VAL A 34 7.04 -6.56 -6.44
N SER A 35 6.47 -6.65 -5.24
CA SER A 35 5.15 -7.24 -5.04
C SER A 35 4.19 -6.22 -4.44
N ILE A 36 2.90 -6.44 -4.71
CA ILE A 36 1.79 -5.77 -4.05
C ILE A 36 1.05 -6.79 -3.19
N LEU A 37 0.89 -6.49 -1.91
CA LEU A 37 -0.05 -7.18 -1.01
C LEU A 37 -1.32 -6.33 -0.92
N ALA A 38 -2.35 -6.76 -1.63
CA ALA A 38 -3.65 -6.09 -1.65
C ALA A 38 -4.54 -6.70 -0.55
N VAL A 39 -4.77 -5.92 0.50
CA VAL A 39 -5.48 -6.31 1.72
C VAL A 39 -6.89 -5.73 1.71
N GLY A 40 -7.83 -6.39 2.38
CA GLY A 40 -9.17 -5.87 2.60
C GLY A 40 -10.26 -6.94 2.69
N ASN A 41 -11.50 -6.50 2.83
CA ASN A 41 -12.67 -7.37 2.85
C ASN A 41 -13.77 -6.84 1.92
N LEU A 42 -14.02 -7.54 0.80
CA LEU A 42 -15.03 -7.16 -0.19
C LEU A 42 -16.47 -7.17 0.36
N LEU A 43 -16.73 -7.86 1.48
CA LEU A 43 -18.04 -7.90 2.13
C LEU A 43 -18.30 -6.67 3.02
N ARG A 44 -17.31 -5.78 3.18
CA ARG A 44 -17.33 -4.67 4.12
C ARG A 44 -17.11 -3.31 3.44
N GLY A 45 -17.80 -3.08 2.32
CA GLY A 45 -17.79 -1.79 1.63
C GLY A 45 -16.39 -1.31 1.28
N ASP A 46 -16.01 -0.15 1.82
CA ASP A 46 -14.72 0.49 1.54
C ASP A 46 -13.51 -0.28 2.07
N ASP A 47 -13.71 -1.22 2.98
CA ASP A 47 -12.67 -2.12 3.46
C ASP A 47 -12.10 -3.00 2.33
N GLY A 48 -12.85 -3.20 1.24
CA GLY A 48 -12.41 -3.93 0.06
C GLY A 48 -11.48 -3.14 -0.88
N VAL A 49 -11.17 -1.88 -0.58
CA VAL A 49 -10.47 -0.98 -1.53
C VAL A 49 -9.10 -1.48 -1.95
N GLY A 50 -8.30 -2.06 -1.05
CA GLY A 50 -6.98 -2.59 -1.38
C GLY A 50 -7.06 -3.72 -2.42
N ILE A 51 -8.03 -4.63 -2.26
CA ILE A 51 -8.34 -5.68 -3.25
C ILE A 51 -8.72 -5.09 -4.61
N VAL A 52 -9.56 -4.06 -4.62
CA VAL A 52 -9.99 -3.40 -5.87
C VAL A 52 -8.79 -2.79 -6.60
N VAL A 53 -7.91 -2.08 -5.88
CA VAL A 53 -6.67 -1.51 -6.44
C VAL A 53 -5.76 -2.62 -6.98
N GLY A 54 -5.54 -3.69 -6.21
CA GLY A 54 -4.73 -4.83 -6.65
C GLY A 54 -5.25 -5.44 -7.96
N ASN A 55 -6.56 -5.66 -8.06
CA ASN A 55 -7.16 -6.21 -9.28
C ASN A 55 -7.00 -5.30 -10.50
N MET A 56 -7.00 -3.97 -10.34
CA MET A 56 -6.77 -3.02 -11.44
C MET A 56 -5.31 -3.03 -11.94
N ILE A 57 -4.35 -3.26 -11.03
CA ILE A 57 -2.92 -3.26 -11.36
C ILE A 57 -2.48 -4.60 -11.95
N ARG A 58 -3.13 -5.70 -11.55
CA ARG A 58 -2.82 -7.05 -12.01
C ARG A 58 -2.77 -7.10 -13.55
N ASN A 59 -1.66 -7.61 -14.08
CA ASN A 59 -1.36 -7.70 -15.53
C ASN A 59 -1.16 -6.36 -16.27
N SER A 60 -1.15 -5.22 -15.57
CA SER A 60 -0.97 -3.89 -16.17
C SER A 60 0.42 -3.28 -15.94
N ALA A 61 1.26 -3.94 -15.11
CA ALA A 61 2.59 -3.50 -14.73
C ALA A 61 3.51 -4.70 -14.42
N PRO A 62 4.84 -4.55 -14.48
CA PRO A 62 5.80 -5.62 -14.20
C PRO A 62 5.99 -5.86 -12.69
N VAL A 63 4.89 -6.13 -11.98
CA VAL A 63 4.85 -6.40 -10.54
C VAL A 63 3.96 -7.60 -10.23
N ASP A 64 4.30 -8.34 -9.19
CA ASP A 64 3.48 -9.47 -8.74
C ASP A 64 2.38 -8.97 -7.79
N VAL A 65 1.11 -9.29 -8.07
CA VAL A 65 -0.01 -8.84 -7.24
C VAL A 65 -0.66 -10.00 -6.51
N TYR A 66 -0.59 -9.96 -5.18
CA TYR A 66 -1.22 -10.90 -4.27
C TYR A 66 -2.49 -10.27 -3.68
N ILE A 67 -3.64 -10.88 -3.94
CA ILE A 67 -4.89 -10.54 -3.26
C ILE A 67 -4.91 -11.34 -1.97
N CYS A 68 -4.68 -10.66 -0.85
CA CYS A 68 -4.47 -11.26 0.46
C CYS A 68 -5.75 -11.40 1.28
N GLU A 69 -6.80 -10.68 0.86
CA GLU A 69 -7.99 -10.46 1.68
C GLU A 69 -7.59 -9.98 3.07
N THR A 70 -8.06 -10.63 4.14
CA THR A 70 -7.71 -10.28 5.51
C THR A 70 -6.51 -11.07 6.05
N THR A 71 -5.76 -11.78 5.21
CA THR A 71 -4.66 -12.67 5.64
C THR A 71 -3.33 -12.47 4.89
N PRO A 72 -2.75 -11.26 4.91
CA PRO A 72 -1.45 -11.00 4.27
C PRO A 72 -0.30 -11.90 4.76
N GLU A 73 -0.37 -12.43 5.98
CA GLU A 73 0.62 -13.35 6.55
C GLU A 73 0.82 -14.64 5.73
N ASN A 74 -0.22 -15.09 5.02
CA ASN A 74 -0.17 -16.29 4.19
C ASN A 74 0.80 -16.18 3.00
N TYR A 75 1.24 -14.96 2.68
CA TYR A 75 2.11 -14.67 1.54
C TYR A 75 3.57 -14.45 1.97
N LEU A 76 3.86 -14.30 3.27
CA LEU A 76 5.18 -13.93 3.77
C LEU A 76 6.30 -14.86 3.28
N TYR A 77 6.12 -16.17 3.38
CA TYR A 77 7.12 -17.13 2.91
C TYR A 77 7.38 -16.99 1.40
N ARG A 78 6.33 -16.80 0.60
CA ARG A 78 6.45 -16.61 -0.85
C ARG A 78 7.19 -15.30 -1.18
N ILE A 79 6.97 -14.25 -0.39
CA ILE A 79 7.68 -12.99 -0.56
C ILE A 79 9.16 -13.16 -0.19
N VAL A 80 9.48 -13.71 0.98
CA VAL A 80 10.88 -13.85 1.41
C VAL A 80 11.68 -14.79 0.49
N SER A 81 11.07 -15.89 0.04
CA SER A 81 11.71 -16.82 -0.90
C SER A 81 11.71 -16.34 -2.36
N GLY A 82 10.93 -15.30 -2.68
CA GLY A 82 10.65 -14.86 -4.05
C GLY A 82 11.63 -13.85 -4.63
N ASN A 83 12.74 -13.54 -3.92
CA ASN A 83 13.72 -12.51 -4.28
C ASN A 83 13.12 -11.11 -4.48
N TYR A 84 12.03 -10.78 -3.77
CA TYR A 84 11.49 -9.44 -3.78
C TYR A 84 12.45 -8.47 -3.09
N THR A 85 12.58 -7.28 -3.67
CA THR A 85 13.35 -6.18 -3.08
C THR A 85 12.45 -5.16 -2.42
N HIS A 86 11.21 -5.06 -2.92
CA HIS A 86 10.23 -4.09 -2.45
C HIS A 86 8.86 -4.76 -2.35
N VAL A 87 8.11 -4.36 -1.32
CA VAL A 87 6.71 -4.73 -1.11
C VAL A 87 5.92 -3.45 -0.92
N ILE A 88 4.80 -3.35 -1.63
CA ILE A 88 3.79 -2.32 -1.37
C ILE A 88 2.56 -3.01 -0.78
N ILE A 89 2.11 -2.57 0.38
CA ILE A 89 0.88 -3.03 1.00
C ILE A 89 -0.18 -1.95 0.77
N ILE A 90 -1.37 -2.36 0.31
CA ILE A 90 -2.49 -1.45 0.06
C ILE A 90 -3.68 -1.93 0.86
N ASP A 91 -4.21 -1.04 1.70
CA ASP A 91 -5.33 -1.35 2.60
C ASP A 91 -6.25 -0.13 2.79
N SER A 92 -7.47 -0.39 3.26
CA SER A 92 -8.31 0.63 3.89
C SER A 92 -7.72 1.01 5.24
N ALA A 93 -7.58 2.30 5.53
CA ALA A 93 -7.03 2.75 6.80
C ALA A 93 -7.69 4.04 7.29
N MET A 94 -7.93 4.13 8.61
CA MET A 94 -8.48 5.32 9.24
C MET A 94 -7.36 6.29 9.59
N ALA A 95 -7.47 7.55 9.14
CA ALA A 95 -6.49 8.60 9.36
C ALA A 95 -7.12 9.96 9.70
N ASN A 96 -8.39 9.98 10.11
CA ASN A 96 -9.18 11.20 10.32
C ASN A 96 -9.11 12.16 9.11
N ALA A 97 -9.02 11.60 7.91
CA ALA A 97 -8.96 12.32 6.64
C ALA A 97 -10.34 12.33 5.94
N SER A 98 -10.43 12.94 4.77
CA SER A 98 -11.66 12.87 3.97
C SER A 98 -11.77 11.50 3.30
N PRO A 99 -12.98 10.92 3.15
CA PRO A 99 -13.14 9.68 2.40
C PRO A 99 -12.48 9.71 1.02
N GLY A 100 -11.72 8.66 0.71
CA GLY A 100 -10.92 8.54 -0.50
C GLY A 100 -9.55 9.23 -0.46
N ASP A 101 -9.20 9.93 0.62
CA ASP A 101 -7.82 10.45 0.78
C ASP A 101 -6.83 9.29 0.84
N VAL A 102 -5.74 9.43 0.08
CA VAL A 102 -4.66 8.44 -0.02
C VAL A 102 -3.43 8.95 0.71
N PHE A 103 -2.80 8.08 1.49
CA PHE A 103 -1.66 8.44 2.33
C PHE A 103 -0.69 7.28 2.51
N PHE A 104 0.55 7.60 2.88
CA PHE A 104 1.51 6.62 3.34
C PHE A 104 1.37 6.45 4.85
N ILE A 105 1.49 5.20 5.30
CA ILE A 105 1.47 4.85 6.73
C ILE A 105 2.92 4.67 7.19
N ASP A 106 3.30 5.43 8.22
CA ASP A 106 4.63 5.32 8.85
C ASP A 106 4.73 4.02 9.64
N HIS A 107 5.75 3.22 9.32
CA HIS A 107 6.02 1.94 9.98
C HIS A 107 6.14 2.06 11.50
N ASN A 108 6.67 3.18 12.02
CA ASN A 108 6.84 3.40 13.45
C ASN A 108 5.52 3.62 14.19
N LYS A 109 4.44 3.92 13.46
CA LYS A 109 3.10 4.20 14.01
C LYS A 109 2.08 3.10 13.74
N LEU A 110 2.43 2.10 12.93
CA LEU A 110 1.62 0.87 12.78
C LEU A 110 1.40 0.12 14.10
N VAL A 111 2.20 0.43 15.13
CA VAL A 111 2.06 -0.12 16.50
C VAL A 111 0.88 0.53 17.25
N GLU A 112 0.49 1.75 16.90
CA GLU A 112 -0.57 2.53 17.57
C GLU A 112 -1.89 2.54 16.80
N THR A 113 -1.85 2.37 15.47
CA THR A 113 -3.06 2.30 14.64
C THR A 113 -3.65 0.89 14.68
N THR A 114 -4.92 0.78 15.05
CA THR A 114 -5.65 -0.50 15.12
C THR A 114 -5.94 -1.02 13.71
N ILE A 115 -4.92 -1.54 13.03
CA ILE A 115 -5.03 -2.18 11.73
C ILE A 115 -5.33 -3.66 11.97
N SER A 116 -6.60 -4.02 11.72
CA SER A 116 -7.23 -5.34 11.84
C SER A 116 -7.54 -5.88 13.24
N THR A 117 -8.73 -6.47 13.37
CA THR A 117 -9.23 -7.22 14.54
C THR A 117 -9.15 -8.75 14.37
N HIS A 118 -8.58 -9.24 13.27
CA HIS A 118 -8.32 -10.67 13.05
C HIS A 118 -7.05 -10.84 12.21
N GLY A 119 -6.03 -11.51 12.74
CA GLY A 119 -4.76 -11.78 12.05
C GLY A 119 -3.54 -11.20 12.78
N ILE A 120 -2.36 -11.41 12.19
CA ILE A 120 -1.10 -10.82 12.66
C ILE A 120 -1.16 -9.30 12.41
N PRO A 121 -0.85 -8.45 13.40
CA PRO A 121 -0.77 -7.00 13.21
C PRO A 121 0.09 -6.63 12.01
N LEU A 122 -0.38 -5.69 11.18
CA LEU A 122 0.33 -5.29 9.97
C LEU A 122 1.74 -4.78 10.27
N SER A 123 1.95 -4.15 11.43
CA SER A 123 3.26 -3.77 11.94
C SER A 123 4.26 -4.93 11.98
N LEU A 124 3.86 -6.10 12.48
CA LEU A 124 4.71 -7.28 12.56
C LEU A 124 5.02 -7.86 11.16
N ILE A 125 4.07 -7.75 10.23
CA ILE A 125 4.29 -8.16 8.83
C ILE A 125 5.35 -7.27 8.18
N VAL A 126 5.24 -5.94 8.39
CA VAL A 126 6.23 -4.97 7.89
C VAL A 126 7.61 -5.26 8.50
N GLU A 127 7.70 -5.39 9.83
CA GLU A 127 8.95 -5.68 10.53
C GLU A 127 9.60 -6.97 10.01
N PHE A 128 8.81 -8.04 9.87
CA PHE A 128 9.30 -9.32 9.35
C PHE A 128 9.88 -9.19 7.94
N LEU A 129 9.22 -8.45 7.04
CA LEU A 129 9.72 -8.23 5.67
C LEU A 129 11.01 -7.41 5.68
N GLU A 130 11.08 -6.37 6.50
CA GLU A 130 12.27 -5.51 6.62
C GLU A 130 13.46 -6.26 7.21
N MET A 131 13.25 -7.14 8.20
CA MET A 131 14.27 -8.06 8.72
C MET A 131 14.86 -8.98 7.63
N ASN A 132 14.11 -9.22 6.54
CA ASN A 132 14.56 -9.98 5.38
C ASN A 132 15.13 -9.09 4.26
N ASN A 133 15.52 -7.85 4.57
CA ASN A 133 16.09 -6.86 3.64
C ASN A 133 15.13 -6.45 2.50
N ILE A 134 13.82 -6.51 2.75
CA ILE A 134 12.80 -6.08 1.80
C ILE A 134 12.31 -4.71 2.23
N ARG A 135 12.37 -3.72 1.33
CA ARG A 135 11.83 -2.39 1.60
C ARG A 135 10.30 -2.43 1.52
N VAL A 136 9.62 -1.90 2.51
CA VAL A 136 8.15 -1.92 2.56
C VAL A 136 7.58 -0.50 2.50
N LEU A 137 6.50 -0.34 1.74
CA LEU A 137 5.69 0.87 1.71
C LEU A 137 4.24 0.47 1.97
N VAL A 138 3.60 1.13 2.93
CA VAL A 138 2.18 0.90 3.23
C VAL A 138 1.39 2.11 2.74
N ILE A 139 0.38 1.86 1.91
CA ILE A 139 -0.52 2.86 1.34
C ILE A 139 -1.91 2.62 1.92
N GLY A 140 -2.42 3.62 2.64
CA GLY A 140 -3.77 3.65 3.17
C GLY A 140 -4.71 4.47 2.29
N ILE A 141 -5.97 4.06 2.26
CA ILE A 141 -7.07 4.85 1.68
C ILE A 141 -8.13 5.04 2.76
N GLN A 142 -8.50 6.29 3.02
CA GLN A 142 -9.51 6.64 4.02
C GLN A 142 -10.90 6.13 3.60
N PRO A 143 -11.54 5.23 4.36
CA PRO A 143 -12.89 4.77 4.04
C PRO A 143 -13.96 5.81 4.40
N GLU A 144 -15.10 5.74 3.73
CA GLU A 144 -16.36 6.37 4.14
C GLU A 144 -17.19 5.42 5.02
N ASP A 145 -17.32 4.17 4.59
CA ASP A 145 -18.20 3.17 5.20
C ASP A 145 -17.64 1.75 5.07
N THR A 146 -17.35 1.12 6.22
CA THR A 146 -16.86 -0.27 6.34
C THR A 146 -17.88 -1.22 6.97
N SER A 147 -19.17 -0.86 6.94
CA SER A 147 -20.27 -1.73 7.31
C SER A 147 -20.40 -2.91 6.32
N ILE A 148 -21.19 -3.92 6.68
CA ILE A 148 -21.43 -5.07 5.81
C ILE A 148 -22.26 -4.61 4.62
N ARG A 149 -21.60 -4.45 3.47
CA ARG A 149 -22.18 -4.02 2.20
C ARG A 149 -21.26 -4.38 1.05
N GLU A 150 -21.83 -4.52 -0.14
CA GLU A 150 -21.06 -4.67 -1.37
C GLU A 150 -20.72 -3.31 -1.98
N GLY A 151 -19.55 -3.24 -2.61
CA GLY A 151 -19.10 -2.11 -3.39
C GLY A 151 -18.52 -0.96 -2.57
N LEU A 152 -17.66 -0.18 -3.24
CA LEU A 152 -17.03 1.00 -2.67
C LEU A 152 -17.97 2.21 -2.73
N SER A 153 -17.85 3.10 -1.76
CA SER A 153 -18.36 4.46 -1.85
C SER A 153 -17.75 5.19 -3.05
N GLU A 154 -18.46 6.22 -3.52
CA GLU A 154 -18.06 6.96 -4.72
C GLU A 154 -16.70 7.64 -4.56
N ALA A 155 -16.40 8.16 -3.36
CA ALA A 155 -15.12 8.80 -3.07
C ALA A 155 -13.97 7.79 -3.11
N VAL A 156 -14.13 6.65 -2.43
CA VAL A 156 -13.11 5.59 -2.35
C VAL A 156 -12.92 4.89 -3.70
N ARG A 157 -13.99 4.70 -4.48
CA ARG A 157 -13.90 4.18 -5.85
C ARG A 157 -13.04 5.06 -6.76
N ARG A 158 -13.25 6.38 -6.72
CA ARG A 158 -12.43 7.33 -7.50
C ARG A 158 -10.96 7.30 -7.04
N ALA A 159 -10.73 7.21 -5.73
CA ALA A 159 -9.40 7.07 -5.17
C ALA A 159 -8.69 5.80 -5.68
N ALA A 160 -9.38 4.66 -5.68
CA ALA A 160 -8.84 3.39 -6.17
C ALA A 160 -8.43 3.46 -7.65
N VAL A 161 -9.27 4.06 -8.50
CA VAL A 161 -8.95 4.27 -9.93
C VAL A 161 -7.75 5.18 -10.09
N ASN A 162 -7.71 6.31 -9.39
CA ASN A 162 -6.60 7.25 -9.49
C ASN A 162 -5.28 6.63 -8.98
N LEU A 163 -5.32 5.96 -7.83
CA LEU A 163 -4.15 5.32 -7.23
C LEU A 163 -3.60 4.21 -8.15
N SER A 164 -4.46 3.35 -8.68
CA SER A 164 -4.02 2.28 -9.59
C SER A 164 -3.34 2.84 -10.85
N GLN A 165 -3.89 3.89 -11.47
CA GLN A 165 -3.27 4.56 -12.61
C GLN A 165 -1.89 5.15 -12.27
N VAL A 166 -1.78 5.79 -11.11
CA VAL A 166 -0.52 6.36 -10.63
C VAL A 166 0.53 5.28 -10.37
N LEU A 167 0.14 4.19 -9.70
CA LEU A 167 1.03 3.06 -9.42
C LEU A 167 1.50 2.37 -10.72
N ILE A 168 0.58 2.09 -11.65
CA ILE A 168 0.91 1.51 -12.97
C ILE A 168 1.91 2.40 -13.71
N LYS A 169 1.68 3.71 -13.73
CA LYS A 169 2.60 4.67 -14.35
C LYS A 169 3.98 4.62 -13.69
N ALA A 170 4.05 4.66 -12.36
CA ALA A 170 5.31 4.62 -11.62
C ALA A 170 6.09 3.31 -11.88
N PHE A 171 5.43 2.15 -11.83
CA PHE A 171 6.06 0.87 -12.12
C PHE A 171 6.61 0.80 -13.53
N ASN A 172 5.82 1.22 -14.52
CA ASN A 172 6.24 1.23 -15.91
C ASN A 172 7.35 2.26 -16.18
N GLU A 173 7.42 3.37 -15.45
CA GLU A 173 8.50 4.36 -15.60
C GLU A 173 9.82 3.93 -14.93
N VAL A 174 9.75 3.27 -13.77
CA VAL A 174 10.93 2.96 -12.95
C VAL A 174 11.49 1.58 -13.30
N LEU A 175 10.63 0.55 -13.36
CA LEU A 175 11.07 -0.84 -13.53
C LEU A 175 11.44 -1.18 -14.98
N SER A 176 10.95 -0.42 -15.97
CA SER A 176 11.34 -0.60 -17.37
C SER A 176 12.73 -0.02 -17.68
N LYS A 177 13.19 1.00 -16.94
CA LYS A 177 14.49 1.64 -17.16
C LYS A 177 15.66 0.77 -16.69
N ASP A 178 15.45 0.03 -15.62
CA ASP A 178 16.47 -0.86 -15.05
C ASP A 178 16.70 -2.12 -15.91
N GLN A 179 15.75 -2.48 -16.78
CA GLN A 179 15.89 -3.59 -17.75
C GLN A 179 16.72 -3.22 -18.98
N ILE A 180 16.94 -1.93 -19.26
CA ILE A 180 17.68 -1.46 -20.45
C ILE A 180 19.17 -1.23 -20.15
N SER A 181 19.55 -1.21 -18.87
CA SER A 181 20.91 -0.89 -18.41
C SER A 181 21.73 -2.10 -17.98
N SER A 182 21.28 -3.32 -18.30
CA SER A 182 21.93 -4.60 -17.96
C SER A 182 22.56 -5.26 -19.18
#